data_AF-A0A1V5DKL7-F1
#
_entry.id   AF-A0A1V5DKL7-F1
#
_cell.length_a   1.000
_cell.length_b   1.000
_cell.length_c   1.000
_cell.angle_alpha   90.00
_cell.angle_beta   90.00
_cell.angle_gamma   90.00
#
_symmetry.space_group_name_H-M   'P 1'
#
loop_
_entity.id
_entity.type
_entity.pdbx_description
1 polymer ?
#
loop_
_entity_poly.entity_id
_entity_poly.type
_entity_poly.pdbx_seq_one_letter_code
_entity_poly.pdbx_strand_id
1 'polypeptide(L)'
;MAEIKSAIELAMEKTKNLVVDGEERKTMAIKEIENKVKAVVRRYLGDMTSQEDAAREFDDIDADKKLKGSVLAETLVEEFDVKKSPEQLFALFNLTGVEFSGALQNEFATLQGQFQDEMTRREKAIREKISDSLAALGITGKGIEPNLAAWDEWTEGSEEAGNIFEQRVQEWKEKVRAYSNRP
;
A
#
# COMPACT_ATOMS: atom_id res chain seq x y z
N MET A 1 -9.38 -39.89 -53.94
CA MET A 1 -8.04 -39.72 -53.36
C MET A 1 -8.21 -38.81 -52.16
N ALA A 2 -8.09 -39.33 -50.95
CA ALA A 2 -8.20 -38.55 -49.72
C ALA A 2 -6.77 -38.16 -49.31
N GLU A 3 -6.44 -36.88 -49.44
CA GLU A 3 -5.15 -36.35 -48.97
C GLU A 3 -5.18 -36.28 -47.44
N ILE A 4 -4.32 -37.06 -46.78
CA ILE A 4 -4.17 -37.04 -45.32
C ILE A 4 -3.31 -35.82 -44.99
N LYS A 5 -3.93 -34.79 -44.41
CA LYS A 5 -3.22 -33.60 -43.90
C LYS A 5 -2.18 -34.00 -42.85
N SER A 6 -1.00 -33.39 -42.92
CA SER A 6 0.09 -33.62 -41.97
C SER A 6 -0.29 -33.12 -40.56
N ALA A 7 0.20 -33.79 -39.51
CA ALA A 7 0.01 -33.35 -38.12
C ALA A 7 0.50 -31.91 -37.88
N ILE A 8 1.50 -31.47 -38.65
CA ILE A 8 2.02 -30.09 -38.62
C ILE A 8 1.03 -29.13 -39.27
N GLU A 9 0.42 -29.50 -40.40
CA GLU A 9 -0.60 -28.67 -41.05
C GLU A 9 -1.85 -28.55 -40.17
N LEU A 10 -2.23 -29.63 -39.50
CA LEU A 10 -3.36 -29.63 -38.55
C LEU A 10 -3.06 -28.76 -37.30
N ALA A 11 -1.80 -28.74 -36.85
CA ALA A 11 -1.36 -27.87 -35.76
C ALA A 11 -1.34 -26.40 -36.18
N MET A 12 -0.81 -26.08 -37.38
CA MET A 12 -0.76 -24.73 -37.92
C MET A 12 -2.16 -24.17 -38.21
N GLU A 13 -3.09 -24.99 -38.68
CA GLU A 13 -4.50 -24.62 -38.91
C GLU A 13 -5.22 -24.32 -37.58
N LYS A 14 -4.88 -25.05 -36.50
CA LYS A 14 -5.39 -24.78 -35.13
C LYS A 14 -4.77 -23.54 -34.49
N THR A 15 -3.52 -23.18 -34.80
CA THR A 15 -2.86 -21.99 -34.25
C THR A 15 -3.06 -20.72 -35.09
N LYS A 16 -3.64 -20.82 -36.29
CA LYS A 16 -3.88 -19.67 -37.19
C LYS A 16 -4.87 -18.65 -36.62
N ASN A 17 -5.74 -19.07 -35.70
CA ASN A 17 -6.67 -18.22 -34.95
C ASN A 17 -6.17 -17.86 -33.54
N LEU A 18 -4.95 -18.28 -33.17
CA LEU A 18 -4.26 -17.92 -31.91
C LEU A 18 -3.28 -16.76 -32.13
N VAL A 19 -3.56 -15.89 -33.09
CA VAL A 19 -2.87 -14.61 -33.17
C VAL A 19 -3.49 -13.74 -32.09
N VAL A 20 -2.83 -13.70 -30.92
CA VAL A 20 -3.15 -12.76 -29.85
C VAL A 20 -3.26 -11.38 -30.50
N ASP A 21 -4.46 -10.82 -30.44
CA ASP A 21 -4.80 -9.56 -31.10
C ASP A 21 -3.88 -8.45 -30.58
N GLY A 22 -3.64 -7.42 -31.39
CA GLY A 22 -2.80 -6.29 -30.99
C GLY A 22 -3.29 -5.61 -29.70
N GLU A 23 -4.59 -5.66 -29.45
CA GLU A 23 -5.24 -5.22 -28.22
C GLU A 23 -4.92 -6.15 -27.04
N GLU A 24 -5.08 -7.47 -27.21
CA GLU A 24 -4.78 -8.46 -26.17
C GLU A 24 -3.29 -8.41 -25.73
N ARG A 25 -2.36 -8.19 -26.66
CA ARG A 25 -0.94 -8.03 -26.30
C ARG A 25 -0.68 -6.80 -25.45
N LYS A 26 -1.34 -5.68 -25.74
CA LYS A 26 -1.23 -4.47 -24.94
C LYS A 26 -1.82 -4.68 -23.55
N THR A 27 -2.96 -5.35 -23.45
CA THR A 27 -3.58 -5.68 -22.16
C THR A 27 -2.68 -6.60 -21.34
N MET A 28 -2.06 -7.62 -21.96
CA MET A 28 -1.12 -8.52 -21.28
C MET A 28 0.13 -7.78 -20.78
N ALA A 29 0.70 -6.88 -21.60
CA ALA A 29 1.86 -6.09 -21.22
C ALA A 29 1.58 -5.17 -20.03
N ILE A 30 0.42 -4.49 -20.01
CA ILE A 30 0.00 -3.65 -18.87
C ILE A 30 -0.16 -4.51 -17.62
N LYS A 31 -0.81 -5.67 -17.73
CA LYS A 31 -1.00 -6.60 -16.61
C LYS A 31 0.32 -7.13 -16.04
N GLU A 32 1.31 -7.35 -16.90
CA GLU A 32 2.64 -7.77 -16.48
C GLU A 32 3.32 -6.68 -15.65
N ILE A 33 3.23 -5.42 -16.09
CA ILE A 33 3.75 -4.26 -15.36
C ILE A 33 3.03 -4.11 -14.01
N GLU A 34 1.70 -4.22 -13.98
CA GLU A 34 0.91 -4.23 -12.74
C GLU A 34 1.40 -5.29 -11.75
N ASN A 35 1.58 -6.52 -12.21
CA ASN A 35 2.05 -7.62 -11.37
C ASN A 35 3.47 -7.38 -10.84
N LYS A 36 4.37 -6.82 -11.66
CA LYS A 36 5.74 -6.49 -11.24
C LYS A 36 5.74 -5.41 -10.17
N VAL A 37 5.01 -4.33 -10.38
CA VAL A 37 4.89 -3.23 -9.40
C VAL A 37 4.29 -3.74 -8.09
N LYS A 38 3.20 -4.51 -8.15
CA LYS A 38 2.58 -5.14 -6.97
C LYS A 38 3.55 -6.03 -6.20
N ALA A 39 4.37 -6.82 -6.90
CA ALA A 39 5.35 -7.68 -6.27
C ALA A 39 6.42 -6.87 -5.50
N VAL A 40 6.94 -5.79 -6.09
CA VAL A 40 7.92 -4.90 -5.43
C VAL A 40 7.32 -4.27 -4.18
N VAL A 41 6.13 -3.67 -4.30
CA VAL A 41 5.46 -2.99 -3.17
C VAL A 41 5.19 -3.96 -2.02
N ARG A 42 4.65 -5.15 -2.31
CA ARG A 42 4.37 -6.16 -1.27
C ARG A 42 5.62 -6.68 -0.58
N ARG A 43 6.71 -6.91 -1.32
CA ARG A 43 7.99 -7.31 -0.72
C ARG A 43 8.51 -6.24 0.23
N TYR A 44 8.40 -4.98 -0.16
CA TYR A 44 8.85 -3.87 0.67
C TYR A 44 7.99 -3.71 1.93
N LEU A 45 6.66 -3.70 1.79
CA LEU A 45 5.73 -3.64 2.94
C LEU A 45 5.82 -4.85 3.87
N GLY A 46 6.29 -5.99 3.36
CA GLY A 46 6.54 -7.20 4.15
C GLY A 46 7.94 -7.28 4.77
N ASP A 47 8.72 -6.19 4.75
CA ASP A 47 10.11 -6.13 5.21
C ASP A 47 11.03 -7.18 4.56
N MET A 48 10.69 -7.65 3.35
CA MET A 48 11.45 -8.66 2.61
C MET A 48 12.56 -8.06 1.75
N THR A 49 12.54 -6.74 1.54
CA THR A 49 13.54 -6.00 0.76
C THR A 49 13.75 -4.61 1.34
N SER A 50 14.93 -4.02 1.14
CA SER A 50 15.22 -2.66 1.60
C SER A 50 14.54 -1.62 0.71
N GLN A 51 14.54 -0.36 1.17
CA GLN A 51 14.05 0.75 0.37
C GLN A 51 14.88 0.88 -0.92
N GLU A 52 16.22 0.85 -0.83
CA GLU A 52 17.10 1.02 -1.98
C GLU A 52 16.92 -0.10 -3.02
N ASP A 53 16.74 -1.34 -2.56
CA ASP A 53 16.54 -2.48 -3.45
C ASP A 53 15.16 -2.45 -4.12
N ALA A 54 14.11 -2.05 -3.40
CA ALA A 54 12.79 -1.82 -3.98
C ALA A 54 12.82 -0.70 -5.05
N ALA A 55 13.62 0.36 -4.85
CA ALA A 55 13.77 1.46 -5.81
C ALA A 55 14.34 0.95 -7.12
N ARG A 56 15.42 0.18 -7.00
CA ARG A 56 16.13 -0.41 -8.12
C ARG A 56 15.25 -1.36 -8.90
N GLU A 57 14.57 -2.28 -8.20
CA GLU A 57 13.65 -3.22 -8.83
C GLU A 57 12.50 -2.52 -9.56
N PHE A 58 12.01 -1.40 -9.02
CA PHE A 58 10.98 -0.60 -9.66
C PHE A 58 11.49 0.14 -10.91
N ASP A 59 12.69 0.71 -10.84
CA ASP A 59 13.33 1.39 -11.97
C ASP A 59 13.64 0.41 -13.11
N ASP A 60 14.05 -0.82 -12.78
CA ASP A 60 14.34 -1.90 -13.73
C ASP A 60 13.10 -2.44 -14.45
N ILE A 61 11.88 -2.07 -14.04
CA ILE A 61 10.65 -2.41 -14.79
C ILE A 61 10.65 -1.65 -16.11
N ASP A 62 10.68 -2.40 -17.21
CA ASP A 62 10.63 -1.87 -18.59
C ASP A 62 9.21 -1.39 -18.93
N ALA A 63 8.94 -0.13 -18.61
CA ALA A 63 7.68 0.56 -18.88
C ALA A 63 7.88 2.08 -18.84
N ASP A 64 6.98 2.81 -19.50
CA ASP A 64 6.96 4.28 -19.46
C ASP A 64 6.80 4.79 -18.02
N LYS A 65 7.52 5.87 -17.67
CA LYS A 65 7.52 6.45 -16.31
C LYS A 65 6.11 6.82 -15.85
N LYS A 66 5.24 7.32 -16.75
CA LYS A 66 3.85 7.67 -16.45
C LYS A 66 3.02 6.43 -16.13
N LEU A 67 3.19 5.35 -16.89
CA LEU A 67 2.49 4.09 -16.66
C LEU A 67 2.93 3.44 -15.34
N LYS A 68 4.25 3.38 -15.08
CA LYS A 68 4.80 2.90 -13.80
C LYS A 68 4.26 3.71 -12.62
N GLY A 69 4.22 5.03 -12.75
CA GLY A 69 3.70 5.91 -11.70
C GLY A 69 2.21 5.73 -11.44
N SER A 70 1.40 5.58 -12.49
CA SER A 70 -0.04 5.30 -12.34
C SER A 70 -0.30 3.97 -11.65
N VAL A 71 0.36 2.91 -12.11
CA VAL A 71 0.22 1.55 -11.55
C VAL A 71 0.70 1.52 -10.10
N LEU A 72 1.79 2.23 -9.78
CA LEU A 72 2.26 2.37 -8.41
C LEU A 72 1.24 3.10 -7.55
N ALA A 73 0.69 4.23 -8.03
CA ALA A 73 -0.33 4.98 -7.30
C ALA A 73 -1.51 4.09 -6.95
N GLU A 74 -2.02 3.31 -7.90
CA GLU A 74 -3.11 2.37 -7.69
C GLU A 74 -2.72 1.24 -6.73
N THR A 75 -1.54 0.66 -6.90
CA THR A 75 -1.03 -0.39 -6.02
C THR A 75 -0.88 0.09 -4.58
N LEU A 76 -0.35 1.30 -4.38
CA LEU A 76 -0.23 1.91 -3.06
C LEU A 76 -1.61 2.18 -2.46
N VAL A 77 -2.57 2.65 -3.25
CA VAL A 77 -3.96 2.82 -2.81
C VAL A 77 -4.59 1.48 -2.38
N GLU A 78 -4.29 0.39 -3.07
CA GLU A 78 -4.84 -0.95 -2.79
C GLU A 78 -4.20 -1.64 -1.59
N GLU A 79 -2.87 -1.66 -1.52
CA GLU A 79 -2.10 -2.38 -0.50
C GLU A 79 -1.93 -1.59 0.81
N PHE A 80 -2.35 -0.32 0.82
CA PHE A 80 -2.27 0.55 2.00
C PHE A 80 -3.16 0.04 3.14
N ASP A 81 -2.53 -0.14 4.30
CA ASP A 81 -3.16 -0.40 5.58
C ASP A 81 -2.62 0.60 6.63
N VAL A 82 -3.48 1.52 7.07
CA VAL A 82 -3.21 2.51 8.12
C VAL A 82 -2.55 1.86 9.33
N LYS A 83 -3.06 0.69 9.70
CA LYS A 83 -2.85 0.09 11.02
C LYS A 83 -1.51 -0.63 11.09
N LYS A 84 -0.86 -0.87 9.96
CA LYS A 84 0.38 -1.66 9.89
C LYS A 84 1.64 -0.82 9.89
N SER A 85 1.77 0.17 9.01
CA SER A 85 3.01 0.95 8.90
C SER A 85 2.85 2.21 8.04
N PRO A 86 2.38 3.33 8.61
CA PRO A 86 2.24 4.59 7.86
C PRO A 86 3.57 5.19 7.39
N GLU A 87 4.71 4.83 8.00
CA GLU A 87 6.04 5.33 7.64
C GLU A 87 6.63 4.67 6.38
N GLN A 88 6.43 3.35 6.23
CA GLN A 88 6.83 2.61 5.03
C GLN A 88 6.16 3.19 3.77
N LEU A 89 4.98 3.78 3.90
CA LEU A 89 4.28 4.43 2.80
C LEU A 89 4.99 5.68 2.28
N PHE A 90 5.50 6.53 3.15
CA PHE A 90 6.27 7.71 2.73
C PHE A 90 7.51 7.32 1.95
N ALA A 91 8.21 6.30 2.44
CA ALA A 91 9.36 5.75 1.77
C ALA A 91 9.00 5.22 0.37
N LEU A 92 7.87 4.51 0.24
CA LEU A 92 7.34 4.02 -1.05
C LEU A 92 6.93 5.12 -2.03
N PHE A 93 6.37 6.23 -1.54
CA PHE A 93 6.05 7.37 -2.39
C PHE A 93 7.31 8.10 -2.88
N ASN A 94 8.33 8.19 -2.02
CA ASN A 94 9.62 8.80 -2.39
C ASN A 94 10.49 7.89 -3.27
N LEU A 95 10.29 6.57 -3.18
CA LEU A 95 11.06 5.51 -3.81
C LEU A 95 11.14 5.60 -5.34
N THR A 96 10.13 6.17 -5.99
CA THR A 96 9.88 5.91 -7.41
C THR A 96 9.97 7.14 -8.30
N GLY A 97 10.30 8.31 -7.72
CA GLY A 97 10.41 9.56 -8.46
C GLY A 97 9.13 9.94 -9.24
N VAL A 98 7.99 9.38 -8.80
CA VAL A 98 6.65 9.72 -9.29
C VAL A 98 6.29 11.04 -8.61
N GLU A 99 6.40 12.13 -9.37
CA GLU A 99 6.02 13.46 -8.91
C GLU A 99 4.50 13.52 -8.73
N PHE A 100 4.02 13.07 -7.56
CA PHE A 100 2.76 13.59 -7.06
C PHE A 100 2.94 15.08 -6.80
N SER A 101 1.89 15.87 -7.03
CA SER A 101 1.94 17.28 -6.66
C SER A 101 2.37 17.41 -5.18
N GLY A 102 3.28 18.32 -4.87
CA GLY A 102 3.76 18.52 -3.49
C GLY A 102 2.61 18.78 -2.50
N ALA A 103 1.46 19.25 -2.98
CA ALA A 103 0.23 19.37 -2.21
C ALA A 103 -0.31 18.01 -1.69
N LEU A 104 -0.35 16.97 -2.53
CA LEU A 104 -0.81 15.63 -2.13
C LEU A 104 0.15 14.96 -1.14
N GLN A 105 1.45 15.16 -1.34
CA GLN A 105 2.49 14.67 -0.41
C GLN A 105 2.38 15.37 0.95
N ASN A 106 2.22 16.69 0.96
CA ASN A 106 2.05 17.46 2.18
C ASN A 106 0.74 17.14 2.91
N GLU A 107 -0.35 16.94 2.16
CA GLU A 107 -1.65 16.54 2.71
C GLU A 107 -1.54 15.18 3.41
N PHE A 108 -0.89 14.21 2.77
CA PHE A 108 -0.65 12.90 3.37
C PHE A 108 0.26 12.98 4.60
N ALA A 109 1.30 13.83 4.57
CA ALA A 109 2.22 14.00 5.71
C ALA A 109 1.50 14.59 6.91
N THR A 110 0.62 15.57 6.64
CA THR A 110 -0.23 16.18 7.64
C THR A 110 -1.20 15.17 8.23
N LEU A 111 -1.82 14.33 7.39
CA LEU A 111 -2.69 13.24 7.86
C LEU A 111 -1.92 12.30 8.79
N GLN A 112 -0.77 11.79 8.37
CA GLN A 112 0.04 10.90 9.21
C GLN A 112 0.41 11.55 10.55
N GLY A 113 0.89 12.79 10.55
CA GLY A 113 1.26 13.50 11.78
C GLY A 113 0.07 13.61 12.73
N GLN A 114 -1.10 13.99 12.22
CA GLN A 114 -2.33 14.07 13.02
C GLN A 114 -2.71 12.72 13.65
N PHE A 115 -2.54 11.61 12.91
CA PHE A 115 -2.84 10.29 13.44
C PHE A 115 -1.85 9.86 14.52
N GLN A 116 -0.54 10.06 14.29
CA GLN A 116 0.49 9.76 15.29
C GLN A 116 0.31 10.59 16.56
N ASP A 117 -0.01 11.87 16.42
CA ASP A 117 -0.28 12.77 17.55
C ASP A 117 -1.51 12.34 18.34
N GLU A 118 -2.61 12.00 17.66
CA GLU A 118 -3.85 11.52 18.30
C GLU A 118 -3.62 10.20 19.04
N MET A 119 -2.93 9.24 18.41
CA MET A 119 -2.58 7.96 19.02
C MET A 119 -1.69 8.14 20.25
N THR A 120 -0.66 8.98 20.16
CA THR A 120 0.24 9.28 21.29
C THR A 120 -0.52 9.94 22.44
N ARG A 121 -1.42 10.89 22.13
CA ARG A 121 -2.25 11.57 23.12
C ARG A 121 -3.19 10.60 23.83
N ARG A 122 -3.85 9.72 23.08
CA ARG A 122 -4.73 8.68 23.64
C ARG A 122 -3.95 7.68 24.49
N GLU A 123 -2.78 7.23 24.03
CA GLU A 123 -1.91 6.33 24.78
C GLU A 123 -1.56 6.92 26.14
N LYS A 124 -1.13 8.19 26.16
CA LYS A 124 -0.80 8.90 27.39
C LYS A 124 -2.00 8.99 28.33
N ALA A 125 -3.17 9.38 27.82
CA ALA A 125 -4.38 9.54 28.63
C ALA A 125 -4.83 8.22 29.28
N ILE A 126 -4.76 7.12 28.54
CA ILE A 126 -5.14 5.79 29.06
C ILE A 126 -4.07 5.29 30.05
N ARG A 127 -2.78 5.48 29.74
CA ARG A 127 -1.69 5.14 30.66
C ARG A 127 -1.81 5.86 31.99
N GLU A 128 -2.19 7.15 31.99
CA GLU A 128 -2.46 7.93 33.19
C GLU A 128 -3.65 7.34 33.97
N LYS A 129 -4.79 7.08 33.31
CA LYS A 129 -5.96 6.45 33.95
C LYS A 129 -5.66 5.09 34.59
N ILE A 130 -4.91 4.24 33.90
CA ILE A 130 -4.52 2.93 34.43
C ILE A 130 -3.59 3.10 35.62
N SER A 131 -2.63 4.02 35.54
CA SER A 131 -1.71 4.31 36.65
C SER A 131 -2.45 4.81 37.89
N ASP A 132 -3.45 5.69 37.72
CA ASP A 132 -4.30 6.18 38.81
C ASP A 132 -5.13 5.05 39.44
N SER A 133 -5.67 4.17 38.61
CA SER A 133 -6.44 3.00 39.05
C SER A 133 -5.58 2.00 39.83
N LEU A 134 -4.35 1.74 39.37
CA LEU A 134 -3.38 0.91 40.09
C LEU A 134 -2.94 1.55 41.41
N ALA A 135 -2.71 2.87 41.42
CA ALA A 135 -2.37 3.59 42.63
C ALA A 135 -3.49 3.53 43.68
N ALA A 136 -4.76 3.61 43.26
CA ALA A 136 -5.92 3.45 44.15
C ALA A 136 -6.00 2.06 44.79
N LEU A 137 -5.45 1.03 44.12
CA LEU A 137 -5.32 -0.34 44.63
C LEU A 137 -4.05 -0.53 45.49
N GLY A 138 -3.28 0.53 45.75
CA GLY A 138 -2.03 0.49 46.50
C GLY A 138 -0.83 0.00 45.69
N ILE A 139 -1.01 -0.24 44.38
CA ILE A 139 0.05 -0.68 43.48
C ILE A 139 0.77 0.55 42.95
N THR A 140 1.93 0.86 43.53
CA THR A 140 2.73 2.05 43.19
C THR A 140 4.19 1.67 42.97
N GLY A 141 4.86 2.35 42.03
CA GLY A 141 6.26 2.10 41.72
C GLY A 141 6.66 2.58 40.33
N LYS A 142 7.89 3.09 40.20
CA LYS A 142 8.44 3.60 38.93
C LYS A 142 8.69 2.51 37.87
N GLY A 143 8.61 1.24 38.24
CA GLY A 143 8.80 0.09 37.35
C GLY A 143 7.50 -0.55 36.85
N ILE A 144 6.34 0.09 37.08
CA ILE A 144 5.07 -0.42 36.58
C ILE A 144 4.91 0.06 35.14
N GLU A 145 4.94 -0.87 34.19
CA GLU A 145 4.55 -0.63 32.80
C GLU A 145 3.14 -1.21 32.55
N PRO A 146 2.12 -0.34 32.38
CA PRO A 146 0.78 -0.79 32.04
C PRO A 146 0.76 -1.50 30.69
N ASN A 147 0.28 -2.74 30.66
CA ASN A 147 -0.01 -3.44 29.41
C ASN A 147 -1.31 -2.89 28.79
N LEU A 148 -1.20 -1.90 27.91
CA LEU A 148 -2.35 -1.23 27.29
C LEU A 148 -3.23 -2.19 26.47
N ALA A 149 -2.64 -3.22 25.85
CA ALA A 149 -3.37 -4.18 25.02
C ALA A 149 -4.34 -5.08 25.83
N ALA A 150 -4.22 -5.09 27.16
CA ALA A 150 -5.15 -5.80 28.03
C ALA A 150 -6.39 -4.98 28.43
N TRP A 151 -6.51 -3.73 27.96
CA TRP A 151 -7.59 -2.81 28.33
C TRP A 151 -8.50 -2.54 27.13
N ASP A 152 -9.80 -2.80 27.31
CA ASP A 152 -10.81 -2.60 26.27
C ASP A 152 -10.87 -1.13 25.81
N GLU A 153 -10.67 -0.18 26.72
CA GLU A 153 -10.68 1.27 26.44
C GLU A 153 -9.58 1.68 25.47
N TRP A 154 -8.41 1.03 25.51
CA TRP A 154 -7.34 1.24 24.54
C TRP A 154 -7.67 0.58 23.20
N THR A 155 -8.18 -0.65 23.24
CA THR A 155 -8.56 -1.39 22.03
C THR A 155 -9.64 -0.63 21.26
N GLU A 156 -10.77 -0.29 21.90
CA GLU A 156 -11.87 0.47 21.32
C GLU A 156 -11.43 1.86 20.86
N GLY A 157 -10.66 2.58 21.69
CA GLY A 157 -10.19 3.92 21.37
C GLY A 157 -9.19 3.95 20.21
N SER A 158 -8.36 2.92 20.07
CA SER A 158 -7.42 2.77 18.95
C SER A 158 -8.13 2.36 17.66
N GLU A 159 -9.14 1.49 17.74
CA GLU A 159 -9.97 1.11 16.60
C GLU A 159 -10.77 2.29 16.05
N GLU A 160 -11.40 3.08 16.92
CA GLU A 160 -12.16 4.27 16.52
C GLU A 160 -11.26 5.30 15.81
N ALA A 161 -10.09 5.59 16.39
CA ALA A 161 -9.11 6.49 15.78
C ALA A 161 -8.61 5.94 14.43
N GLY A 162 -8.35 4.63 14.36
CA GLY A 162 -7.99 3.93 13.14
C GLY A 162 -9.05 4.04 12.05
N ASN A 163 -10.33 3.89 12.39
CA ASN A 163 -11.44 3.97 11.44
C ASN A 163 -11.63 5.40 10.89
N ILE A 164 -11.54 6.42 11.76
CA ILE A 164 -11.61 7.83 11.33
C ILE A 164 -10.46 8.15 10.36
N PHE A 165 -9.26 7.65 10.67
CA PHE A 165 -8.12 7.87 9.82
C PHE A 165 -8.21 7.10 8.50
N GLU A 166 -8.71 5.86 8.53
CA GLU A 166 -8.98 5.06 7.34
C GLU A 166 -9.92 5.79 6.38
N GLN A 167 -10.98 6.43 6.89
CA GLN A 167 -11.86 7.26 6.08
C GLN A 167 -11.12 8.44 5.41
N ARG A 168 -10.30 9.18 6.17
CA ARG A 168 -9.52 10.31 5.63
C ARG A 168 -8.50 9.86 4.59
N VAL A 169 -7.87 8.71 4.81
CA VAL A 169 -6.96 8.16 3.82
C VAL A 169 -7.72 7.71 2.59
N GLN A 170 -8.93 7.18 2.72
CA GLN A 170 -9.75 6.83 1.58
C GLN A 170 -10.09 8.06 0.71
N GLU A 171 -10.45 9.18 1.33
CA GLU A 171 -10.65 10.46 0.62
C GLU A 171 -9.37 10.92 -0.08
N TRP A 172 -8.22 10.78 0.58
CA TRP A 172 -6.93 11.08 -0.03
C TRP A 172 -6.59 10.15 -1.21
N LYS A 173 -6.85 8.84 -1.06
CA LYS A 173 -6.68 7.82 -2.11
C LYS A 173 -7.52 8.14 -3.34
N GLU A 174 -8.74 8.65 -3.16
CA GLU A 174 -9.59 9.11 -4.26
C GLU A 174 -9.00 10.31 -5.01
N LYS A 175 -8.43 11.29 -4.27
CA LYS A 175 -7.73 12.42 -4.88
C LYS A 175 -6.51 11.98 -5.68
N VAL A 176 -5.76 11.01 -5.16
CA VAL A 176 -4.60 10.42 -5.85
C VAL A 176 -5.04 9.72 -7.15
N ARG A 177 -6.10 8.89 -7.11
CA ARG A 177 -6.66 8.26 -8.32
C ARG A 177 -7.12 9.30 -9.35
N ALA A 178 -7.77 10.36 -8.91
CA ALA A 178 -8.19 11.45 -9.79
C ALA A 178 -7.00 12.20 -10.42
N TYR A 179 -5.87 12.28 -9.73
CA TYR A 179 -4.63 12.86 -10.24
C TYR A 179 -3.94 11.96 -11.26
N SER A 180 -3.83 10.65 -10.98
CA SER A 180 -3.21 9.67 -11.87
C SER A 180 -3.97 9.48 -13.20
N ASN A 181 -5.30 9.69 -13.17
CA ASN A 181 -6.17 9.58 -14.35
C ASN A 181 -6.27 10.86 -15.20
N ARG A 182 -5.52 11.94 -14.88
CA ARG A 182 -5.50 13.12 -15.74
C ARG A 182 -4.65 12.87 -17.01
N PRO A 183 -5.18 13.20 -18.21
CA PRO A 183 -4.50 12.98 -19.48
C PRO A 183 -3.18 13.75 -19.59
#